data_AF-A0A3P7CVH5-F1
#
_entry.id   AF-A0A3P7CVH5-F1
#
_cell.length_a   1.000
_cell.length_b   1.000
_cell.length_c   1.000
_cell.angle_alpha   90.00
_cell.angle_beta   90.00
_cell.angle_gamma   90.00
#
_symmetry.space_group_name_H-M   'P 1'
#
loop_
_entity.id
_entity.type
_entity.pdbx_description
1 polymer ?
#
loop_
_entity_poly.entity_id
_entity_poly.type
_entity_poly.pdbx_seq_one_letter_code
_entity_poly.pdbx_strand_id
1 'polypeptide(L)'
;MHFDSVKSAEQWCQCAPGFKQHDWLDDVDIFVLPINLPINDNAIVEIHLLNLRDSQLFESEFLKPYGKAIEEAGGVPFVIASSHVIRIRGIYNCNFFILTQWPSFEVAKNWHLSGSKFHF
;
A
#
# COMPACT_ATOMS: atom_id res chain seq x y z
N MET A 1 -4.42 -11.72 -0.48
CA MET A 1 -5.80 -12.28 -0.46
C MET A 1 -6.68 -11.32 -1.24
N HIS A 2 -7.49 -11.82 -2.17
CA HIS A 2 -8.40 -10.99 -2.97
C HIS A 2 -9.84 -11.25 -2.52
N PHE A 3 -10.64 -10.20 -2.46
CA PHE A 3 -12.05 -10.26 -2.09
C PHE A 3 -12.89 -9.59 -3.17
N ASP A 4 -14.03 -10.18 -3.51
CA ASP A 4 -14.96 -9.62 -4.50
C ASP A 4 -15.67 -8.35 -3.97
N SER A 5 -15.67 -8.16 -2.65
CA SER A 5 -16.24 -6.98 -2.01
C SER A 5 -15.61 -6.71 -0.64
N VAL A 6 -15.74 -5.46 -0.19
CA VAL A 6 -15.39 -5.04 1.18
C VAL A 6 -16.15 -5.87 2.20
N LYS A 7 -17.44 -6.13 1.98
CA LYS A 7 -18.28 -6.93 2.86
C LYS A 7 -17.76 -8.37 3.00
N SER A 8 -17.25 -8.96 1.92
CA SER A 8 -16.64 -10.28 1.96
C SER A 8 -15.34 -10.28 2.76
N ALA A 9 -14.55 -9.21 2.68
CA ALA A 9 -13.35 -9.03 3.49
C ALA A 9 -13.66 -8.85 4.98
N GLU A 10 -14.70 -8.08 5.30
CA GLU A 10 -15.22 -7.91 6.66
C GLU A 10 -15.73 -9.24 7.21
N GLN A 11 -16.51 -9.99 6.42
CA GLN A 11 -16.98 -11.32 6.79
C GLN A 11 -15.82 -12.27 7.02
N TRP A 12 -14.79 -12.28 6.18
CA TRP A 12 -13.59 -13.08 6.41
C TRP A 12 -12.88 -12.72 7.73
N CYS A 13 -12.76 -11.43 8.04
CA CYS A 13 -12.20 -10.98 9.32
C CYS A 13 -13.05 -11.40 10.52
N GLN A 14 -14.37 -11.56 10.35
CA GLN A 14 -15.35 -11.87 11.40
C GLN A 14 -15.70 -13.37 11.50
N CYS A 15 -15.49 -14.15 10.44
CA CYS A 15 -15.97 -15.53 10.35
C CYS A 15 -15.05 -16.52 11.08
N ALA A 16 -15.59 -17.06 12.17
CA ALA A 16 -15.31 -18.34 12.84
C ALA A 16 -14.11 -18.43 13.83
N PRO A 17 -14.38 -18.29 15.14
CA PRO A 17 -13.45 -18.59 16.24
C PRO A 17 -12.87 -20.01 16.27
N GLY A 18 -13.47 -20.98 15.55
CA GLY A 18 -13.05 -22.39 15.55
C GLY A 18 -11.84 -22.73 14.66
N PHE A 19 -11.46 -21.83 13.75
CA PHE A 19 -10.26 -21.95 12.89
C PHE A 19 -9.25 -20.84 13.15
N LYS A 20 -9.44 -20.04 14.21
CA LYS A 20 -8.38 -19.16 14.71
C LYS A 20 -7.21 -20.05 15.11
N GLN A 21 -6.22 -20.20 14.23
CA GLN A 21 -4.85 -20.07 14.71
C GLN A 21 -4.88 -18.82 15.59
N HIS A 22 -4.48 -18.95 16.85
CA HIS A 22 -4.36 -17.81 17.75
C HIS A 22 -3.69 -16.70 16.95
N ASP A 23 -4.46 -15.66 16.62
CA ASP A 23 -3.94 -14.48 15.97
C ASP A 23 -3.14 -13.81 17.08
N TRP A 24 -1.91 -14.28 17.27
CA TRP A 24 -0.93 -13.81 18.27
C TRP A 24 -0.60 -12.32 18.08
N LEU A 25 -1.13 -11.74 17.01
CA LEU A 25 -1.07 -10.38 16.57
C LEU A 25 -2.39 -9.67 16.87
N ASP A 26 -2.88 -9.72 18.12
CA ASP A 26 -4.16 -9.11 18.51
C ASP A 26 -4.25 -7.60 18.18
N ASP A 27 -3.13 -6.96 17.84
CA ASP A 27 -2.95 -5.54 17.50
C ASP A 27 -2.61 -5.24 16.02
N VAL A 28 -2.93 -6.10 15.05
CA VAL A 28 -2.69 -5.76 13.62
C VAL A 28 -3.75 -4.85 12.99
N ASP A 29 -3.26 -3.91 12.20
CA ASP A 29 -4.08 -3.14 11.26
C ASP A 29 -4.42 -3.97 10.01
N ILE A 30 -5.71 -4.03 9.66
CA ILE A 30 -6.21 -4.68 8.45
C ILE A 30 -6.83 -3.61 7.54
N PHE A 31 -6.21 -3.43 6.37
CA PHE A 31 -6.68 -2.53 5.33
C PHE A 31 -7.20 -3.31 4.12
N VAL A 32 -8.28 -2.82 3.52
CA VAL A 32 -8.79 -3.23 2.23
C VAL A 32 -8.67 -2.06 1.27
N LEU A 33 -7.99 -2.31 0.16
CA LEU A 33 -7.56 -1.29 -0.78
C LEU A 33 -7.89 -1.72 -2.21
N PRO A 34 -8.30 -0.77 -3.07
CA PRO A 34 -8.42 -1.03 -4.49
C PRO A 34 -7.03 -1.18 -5.11
N ILE A 35 -6.83 -2.26 -5.84
CA ILE A 35 -5.59 -2.53 -6.58
C ILE A 35 -5.76 -2.03 -8.01
N ASN A 36 -4.83 -1.19 -8.48
CA ASN A 36 -4.82 -0.69 -9.85
C ASN A 36 -4.06 -1.62 -10.80
N LEU A 37 -3.01 -2.28 -10.30
CA LEU A 37 -2.14 -3.17 -11.07
C LEU A 37 -1.86 -4.46 -10.28
N PRO A 38 -1.68 -5.61 -10.93
CA PRO A 38 -1.35 -6.85 -10.22
C PRO A 38 -0.02 -6.75 -9.48
N ILE A 39 0.07 -7.41 -8.32
CA ILE A 39 1.33 -7.61 -7.59
C ILE A 39 2.01 -8.86 -8.15
N ASN A 40 3.29 -8.75 -8.54
CA ASN A 40 4.04 -9.91 -9.03
C ASN A 40 4.50 -10.81 -7.88
N ASP A 41 4.52 -12.13 -8.09
CA ASP A 41 4.79 -13.16 -7.06
C ASP A 41 6.15 -13.04 -6.34
N ASN A 42 7.12 -12.33 -6.92
CA ASN A 42 8.46 -12.12 -6.36
C ASN A 42 8.84 -10.63 -6.23
N ALA A 43 7.85 -9.73 -6.30
CA ALA A 43 8.13 -8.32 -6.16
C ALA A 43 8.47 -7.95 -4.71
N ILE A 44 9.43 -7.04 -4.56
CA ILE A 44 9.60 -6.32 -3.30
C ILE A 44 8.59 -5.18 -3.29
N VAL A 45 7.71 -5.15 -2.30
CA VAL A 45 6.71 -4.09 -2.17
C VAL A 45 7.16 -3.06 -1.14
N GLU A 46 6.90 -1.81 -1.45
CA GLU A 46 7.09 -0.67 -0.56
C GLU A 46 5.73 -0.01 -0.35
N ILE A 47 5.42 0.26 0.91
CA ILE A 47 4.11 0.75 1.36
C ILE A 47 4.31 2.09 2.05
N HIS A 48 3.59 3.10 1.59
CA HIS A 48 3.51 4.40 2.26
C HIS A 48 2.10 4.63 2.79
N LEU A 49 2.01 4.84 4.10
CA LEU A 49 0.78 5.19 4.81
C LEU A 49 0.82 6.69 5.11
N LEU A 50 -0.06 7.47 4.50
CA LEU A 50 0.01 8.92 4.54
C LEU A 50 -1.25 9.54 5.16
N ASN A 51 -1.05 10.68 5.80
CA ASN A 51 -2.11 11.58 6.26
C ASN A 51 -2.00 12.91 5.52
N LEU A 52 -2.64 12.99 4.37
CA LEU A 52 -2.66 14.16 3.50
C LEU A 52 -3.63 15.21 4.04
N ARG A 53 -3.18 16.47 4.06
CA ARG A 53 -4.05 17.63 4.36
C ARG A 53 -4.73 18.18 3.10
N ASP A 54 -4.02 18.16 1.99
CA ASP A 54 -4.49 18.62 0.68
C ASP A 54 -4.18 17.54 -0.37
N SER A 55 -5.21 16.79 -0.76
CA SER A 55 -5.06 15.68 -1.72
C SER A 55 -4.83 16.18 -3.14
N GLN A 56 -5.41 17.31 -3.53
CA GLN A 56 -5.28 17.84 -4.89
C GLN A 56 -3.86 18.35 -5.15
N LEU A 57 -3.28 19.07 -4.20
CA LEU A 57 -1.89 19.51 -4.27
C LEU A 57 -0.95 18.32 -4.29
N PHE A 58 -1.19 17.34 -3.41
CA PHE A 58 -0.39 16.12 -3.36
C PHE A 58 -0.42 15.33 -4.69
N GLU A 59 -1.59 15.13 -5.29
CA GLU A 59 -1.72 14.42 -6.55
C GLU A 59 -1.00 15.14 -7.71
N SER A 60 -1.12 16.47 -7.76
CA SER A 60 -0.56 17.27 -8.85
C SER A 60 0.95 17.50 -8.73
N GLU A 61 1.45 17.82 -7.53
CA GLU A 61 2.85 18.22 -7.30
C GLU A 61 3.76 17.07 -6.86
N PHE A 62 3.21 16.03 -6.23
CA PHE A 62 4.00 14.91 -5.72
C PHE A 62 3.74 13.62 -6.48
N LEU A 63 2.48 13.18 -6.58
CA LEU A 63 2.17 11.83 -7.06
C LEU A 63 2.65 11.66 -8.51
N LYS A 64 2.29 12.56 -9.43
CA LYS A 64 2.74 12.47 -10.82
C LYS A 64 4.27 12.38 -10.99
N PRO A 65 5.08 13.32 -10.47
CA PRO A 65 6.53 13.24 -10.63
C PRO A 65 7.16 12.08 -9.86
N TYR A 66 6.60 11.69 -8.71
CA TYR A 66 7.03 10.50 -7.97
C TYR A 66 6.87 9.23 -8.83
N GLY A 67 5.71 9.03 -9.44
CA GLY A 67 5.46 7.86 -10.28
C GLY A 67 6.46 7.73 -11.42
N LYS A 68 6.72 8.84 -12.13
CA LYS A 68 7.72 8.90 -13.21
C LYS A 68 9.12 8.54 -12.71
N ALA A 69 9.51 9.06 -11.53
CA ALA A 69 10.82 8.76 -10.95
C ALA A 69 10.97 7.29 -10.55
N ILE A 70 9.91 6.66 -10.05
CA ILE A 70 9.88 5.22 -9.74
C ILE A 70 10.03 4.39 -11.02
N GLU A 71 9.31 4.73 -12.09
CA GLU A 71 9.43 4.05 -13.40
C GLU A 71 10.84 4.18 -13.97
N GLU A 72 11.43 5.39 -13.92
CA GLU A 72 12.81 5.65 -14.37
C GLU A 72 13.84 4.84 -13.56
N ALA A 73 13.57 4.57 -12.29
CA ALA A 73 14.37 3.72 -11.43
C ALA A 73 14.13 2.21 -11.63
N GLY A 74 13.22 1.82 -12.53
CA GLY A 74 12.88 0.42 -12.84
C GLY A 74 11.86 -0.21 -11.88
N GLY A 75 11.21 0.59 -11.05
CA GLY A 75 10.06 0.17 -10.24
C GLY A 75 8.75 0.29 -11.02
N VAL A 76 7.68 -0.25 -10.44
CA VAL A 76 6.31 -0.05 -10.92
C VAL A 76 5.57 0.79 -9.87
N PRO A 77 5.21 2.03 -10.19
CA PRO A 77 4.48 2.88 -9.27
C PRO A 77 3.01 2.47 -9.19
N PHE A 78 2.34 2.92 -8.13
CA PHE A 78 0.87 2.96 -8.06
C PHE A 78 0.14 1.64 -8.31
N VAL A 79 0.76 0.53 -7.90
CA VAL A 79 0.02 -0.72 -7.69
C VAL A 79 -1.21 -0.44 -6.82
N ILE A 80 -1.02 0.43 -5.82
CA ILE A 80 -2.08 1.14 -5.12
C ILE A 80 -1.68 2.63 -5.06
N ALA A 81 -2.60 3.53 -5.37
CA ALA A 81 -2.51 4.95 -5.08
C ALA A 81 -3.94 5.46 -4.85
N SER A 82 -4.36 5.53 -3.59
CA SER A 82 -5.78 5.70 -3.29
C SER A 82 -6.02 6.43 -1.97
N SER A 83 -6.97 7.35 -1.99
CA SER A 83 -7.61 7.93 -0.81
C SER A 83 -8.76 7.07 -0.27
N HIS A 84 -9.20 6.07 -1.05
CA HIS A 84 -10.22 5.11 -0.63
C HIS A 84 -9.59 4.00 0.20
N VAL A 85 -9.28 4.32 1.46
CA VAL A 85 -8.68 3.42 2.45
C VAL A 85 -9.78 2.89 3.37
N ILE A 86 -10.04 1.59 3.32
CA ILE A 86 -11.00 0.94 4.22
C ILE A 86 -10.23 0.17 5.28
N ARG A 87 -10.32 0.62 6.53
CA ARG A 87 -9.73 -0.08 7.68
C ARG A 87 -10.80 -0.96 8.34
N ILE A 88 -10.59 -2.27 8.33
CA ILE A 88 -11.49 -3.24 8.97
C ILE A 88 -11.14 -3.40 10.46
N ARG A 89 -9.85 -3.35 10.81
CA ARG A 89 -9.33 -3.53 12.17
C ARG A 89 -8.06 -2.70 12.38
N GLY A 90 -7.78 -2.34 13.62
CA GLY A 90 -6.55 -1.68 14.04
C GLY A 90 -6.72 -0.19 14.40
N ILE A 91 -5.62 0.42 14.87
CA ILE A 91 -5.60 1.78 15.41
C ILE A 91 -4.95 2.79 14.47
N TYR A 92 -4.12 2.36 13.52
CA TYR A 92 -3.38 3.26 12.65
C TYR A 92 -4.34 3.94 11.67
N ASN A 93 -4.29 5.28 11.63
CA ASN A 93 -5.13 6.08 10.77
C ASN A 93 -4.28 6.66 9.63
N CYS A 94 -4.66 6.35 8.40
CA CYS A 94 -4.14 6.97 7.19
C CYS A 94 -5.33 7.30 6.27
N ASN A 95 -5.20 8.37 5.50
CA ASN A 95 -6.22 8.78 4.53
C ASN A 95 -5.74 8.63 3.08
N PHE A 96 -4.51 8.16 2.88
CA PHE A 96 -3.98 7.85 1.57
C PHE A 96 -2.95 6.73 1.66
N PHE A 97 -3.00 5.82 0.68
CA PHE A 97 -2.14 4.65 0.60
C PHE A 97 -1.41 4.63 -0.74
N ILE A 98 -0.10 4.43 -0.70
CA ILE A 98 0.70 4.16 -1.89
C ILE A 98 1.36 2.79 -1.73
N LEU A 99 1.26 1.99 -2.77
CA LEU A 99 2.04 0.76 -2.92
C LEU A 99 2.82 0.84 -4.23
N THR A 100 4.15 0.78 -4.10
CA THR A 100 5.09 0.62 -5.20
C THR A 100 5.66 -0.78 -5.15
N GLN A 101 6.01 -1.33 -6.30
CA GLN A 101 6.66 -2.63 -6.37
C GLN A 101 7.96 -2.55 -7.15
N TRP A 102 8.93 -3.34 -6.73
CA TRP A 102 10.31 -3.33 -7.21
C TRP A 102 10.71 -4.73 -7.67
N PRO A 103 11.51 -4.84 -8.75
CA PRO A 103 11.89 -6.13 -9.31
C PRO A 103 12.91 -6.87 -8.43
N SER A 104 13.66 -6.16 -7.59
CA SER A 104 14.59 -6.76 -6.62
C SER A 104 14.86 -5.81 -5.46
N PHE A 105 15.43 -6.37 -4.38
CA PHE A 105 15.83 -5.60 -3.20
C PHE A 105 16.93 -4.59 -3.53
N GLU A 106 17.86 -4.93 -4.42
CA GLU A 106 18.94 -4.05 -4.85
C GLU A 106 18.41 -2.80 -5.56
N VAL A 107 17.40 -2.95 -6.43
CA VAL A 107 16.78 -1.81 -7.12
C VAL A 107 16.07 -0.89 -6.11
N ALA A 108 15.26 -1.46 -5.21
CA ALA A 108 14.61 -0.71 -4.14
C ALA A 108 15.64 0.02 -3.24
N LYS A 109 16.72 -0.67 -2.85
CA LYS A 109 17.80 -0.09 -2.04
C LYS A 109 18.49 1.06 -2.77
N ASN A 110 18.80 0.90 -4.05
CA ASN A 110 19.45 1.95 -4.84
C ASN A 110 18.54 3.18 -4.98
N TRP A 111 17.23 2.98 -5.14
CA TRP A 111 16.24 4.07 -5.10
C TRP A 111 16.34 4.85 -3.79
N HIS A 112 16.33 4.18 -2.63
CA HIS A 112 16.45 4.83 -1.32
C HIS A 112 17.80 5.52 -1.08
N LEU A 113 18.89 5.00 -1.65
CA LEU A 113 20.22 5.59 -1.52
C LEU A 113 20.48 6.73 -2.52
N SER A 114 19.64 6.88 -3.55
CA SER A 114 19.81 7.89 -4.60
C SER A 114 19.63 9.32 -4.10
N GLY A 115 19.11 9.52 -2.89
CA GLY A 115 18.81 10.85 -2.35
C GLY A 115 17.71 11.56 -3.16
N SER A 116 16.81 10.79 -3.76
CA SER A 116 15.68 11.30 -4.53
C SER A 116 14.86 12.27 -3.67
N LYS A 117 14.39 13.37 -4.26
CA LYS A 117 13.58 14.37 -3.54
C LYS A 117 12.21 13.84 -3.11
N PHE A 118 11.88 12.60 -3.48
CA PHE A 118 10.57 11.98 -3.24
C PHE A 118 10.60 10.90 -2.16
N HIS A 119 11.48 11.03 -1.16
CA HIS A 119 11.44 10.21 0.04
C HIS A 119 10.44 10.79 1.05
N PHE A 120 9.64 9.92 1.67
CA PHE A 120 8.77 10.24 2.80
C PHE A 120 9.52 10.15 4.13
#